data_AF-A0A380MY96-F1
#
_entry.id   AF-A0A380MY96-F1
#
_cell.length_a   1.000
_cell.length_b   1.000
_cell.length_c   1.000
_cell.angle_alpha   90.00
_cell.angle_beta   90.00
_cell.angle_gamma   90.00
#
_symmetry.space_group_name_H-M   'P 1'
#
loop_
_entity.id
_entity.type
_entity.pdbx_description
1 polymer ?
#
loop_
_entity_poly.entity_id
_entity_poly.type
_entity_poly.pdbx_seq_one_letter_code
_entity_poly.pdbx_strand_id
1 'polypeptide(L)' 'MAFDSLADFLQMGTHGPYVWAAYGIFLTALIGIHIWIARRYRRLLNTLNTLKD' A
#
# COMPACT_ATOMS: atom_id res chain seq x y z
N MET A 1 20.99 15.88 -14.72
CA MET A 1 19.79 15.08 -14.35
C MET A 1 19.66 15.15 -12.83
N ALA A 2 18.50 14.90 -12.23
CA ALA A 2 18.36 14.96 -10.75
C ALA A 2 19.18 13.88 -10.01
N PHE A 3 19.61 12.84 -10.72
CA PHE A 3 20.46 11.76 -10.23
C PHE A 3 21.44 11.36 -11.33
N ASP A 4 22.68 11.06 -10.96
CA ASP A 4 23.73 10.65 -11.89
C ASP A 4 23.80 9.12 -12.07
N SER A 5 23.16 8.36 -11.17
CA SER A 5 23.05 6.91 -11.24
C SER A 5 21.78 6.37 -10.57
N LEU A 6 21.44 5.10 -10.85
CA LEU A 6 20.38 4.39 -10.12
C LEU A 6 20.71 4.23 -8.62
N ALA A 7 21.99 4.16 -8.26
CA ALA A 7 22.42 4.09 -6.87
C ALA A 7 22.12 5.42 -6.14
N ASP A 8 22.36 6.56 -6.79
CA ASP A 8 22.05 7.89 -6.24
C ASP A 8 20.54 8.11 -6.09
N PHE A 9 19.76 7.55 -7.02
CA PHE A 9 18.31 7.54 -6.92
C PHE A 9 17.79 6.69 -5.75
N LEU A 10 18.43 5.56 -5.45
CA LEU A 10 18.03 4.72 -4.32
C LEU A 10 18.50 5.29 -2.98
N GLN A 11 19.71 5.84 -2.93
CA GLN A 11 20.26 6.41 -1.71
C GLN A 11 19.68 7.79 -1.41
N MET A 12 19.29 8.58 -2.43
CA MET A 12 18.70 9.93 -2.28
C MET A 12 19.45 10.80 -1.24
N GLY A 13 20.76 10.59 -1.12
CA GLY A 13 21.61 11.20 -0.09
C GLY A 13 20.98 11.23 1.30
N THR A 14 20.97 12.40 1.93
CA THR A 14 20.43 12.62 3.28
C THR A 14 18.90 12.51 3.36
N HIS A 15 18.19 12.63 2.23
CA HIS A 15 16.72 12.64 2.21
C HIS A 15 16.10 11.26 1.93
N GLY A 16 16.88 10.29 1.47
CA GLY A 16 16.41 8.95 1.15
C GLY A 16 15.60 8.27 2.26
N PRO A 17 16.06 8.27 3.53
CA PRO A 17 15.30 7.66 4.62
C PRO A 17 13.89 8.25 4.79
N TYR A 18 13.73 9.57 4.64
CA TYR A 18 12.42 10.22 4.73
C TYR A 18 11.51 9.84 3.57
N VAL A 19 12.03 9.87 2.34
CA VAL A 19 11.26 9.56 1.13
C VAL A 19 10.79 8.11 1.12
N TRP A 20 11.69 7.18 1.43
CA TRP A 20 11.36 5.75 1.51
C TRP A 20 10.40 5.45 2.66
N ALA A 21 10.54 6.11 3.81
CA ALA A 21 9.58 5.96 4.90
C ALA A 21 8.18 6.45 4.50
N ALA A 22 8.07 7.61 3.83
CA ALA A 22 6.80 8.12 3.34
C ALA A 22 6.14 7.17 2.34
N TYR A 23 6.89 6.65 1.36
CA TYR A 23 6.40 5.64 0.43
C TYR A 23 6.00 4.35 1.12
N GLY A 24 6.81 3.88 2.08
CA GLY A 24 6.54 2.66 2.86
C GLY A 24 5.25 2.77 3.67
N ILE A 25 5.05 3.88 4.37
CA ILE A 25 3.81 4.14 5.13
C ILE A 25 2.62 4.20 4.19
N PHE A 26 2.72 4.95 3.09
CA PHE A 26 1.65 5.06 2.11
C PHE A 26 1.27 3.71 1.51
N LEU A 27 2.26 2.92 1.07
CA LEU A 27 2.02 1.60 0.48
C LEU A 27 1.41 0.63 1.50
N THR A 28 1.89 0.67 2.74
CA THR A 28 1.34 -0.15 3.83
C THR A 28 -0.13 0.21 4.11
N ALA A 29 -0.44 1.50 4.18
CA ALA A 29 -1.82 1.97 4.36
C ALA A 29 -2.72 1.55 3.20
N LEU A 30 -2.24 1.70 1.95
CA LEU A 30 -2.97 1.30 0.75
C LEU A 30 -3.30 -0.19 0.76
N ILE A 31 -2.31 -1.05 1.05
CA ILE A 31 -2.49 -2.50 1.16
C ILE A 31 -3.46 -2.83 2.30
N GLY A 32 -3.31 -2.18 3.46
CA GLY A 32 -4.20 -2.36 4.60
C GLY A 32 -5.67 -2.07 4.26
N ILE A 33 -5.92 -0.97 3.56
CA ILE A 33 -7.27 -0.58 3.11
C ILE A 33 -7.83 -1.62 2.13
N HIS A 34 -7.04 -2.06 1.15
CA HIS A 34 -7.49 -3.08 0.18
C HIS A 34 -7.85 -4.40 0.86
N ILE A 35 -7.01 -4.87 1.79
CA ILE A 35 -7.28 -6.09 2.57
C ILE A 35 -8.56 -5.92 3.39
N TRP A 36 -8.73 -4.77 4.04
CA TRP A 36 -9.91 -4.48 4.86
C TRP A 36 -11.21 -4.50 4.03
N ILE A 37 -11.21 -3.81 2.88
CA ILE A 37 -12.34 -3.78 1.95
C ILE A 37 -12.64 -5.19 1.44
N ALA A 38 -11.63 -5.92 0.98
CA ALA A 38 -11.81 -7.28 0.47
C ALA A 38 -12.40 -8.22 1.54
N ARG A 39 -11.96 -8.12 2.79
CA ARG A 39 -12.55 -8.87 3.92
C ARG A 39 -13.99 -8.46 4.21
N ARG A 40 -14.33 -7.17 4.10
CA ARG A 40 -15.71 -6.69 4.29
C ARG A 40 -16.62 -7.16 3.16
N TYR A 41 -16.15 -7.10 1.92
CA TYR A 41 -16.89 -7.55 0.76
C TYR A 41 -17.21 -9.05 0.82
N ARG A 42 -16.23 -9.89 1.18
CA ARG A 42 -16.47 -11.33 1.39
C ARG A 42 -17.52 -11.60 2.46
N ARG A 43 -17.49 -10.86 3.57
CA ARG A 43 -18.52 -10.98 4.63
C ARG A 43 -19.90 -10.62 4.10
N LEU A 44 -20.01 -9.54 3.34
CA LEU A 44 -21.28 -9.11 2.76
C LEU A 44 -21.83 -10.14 1.76
N LEU A 45 -20.99 -10.66 0.88
CA LEU A 45 -21.40 -11.71 -0.07
C LEU A 45 -21.90 -12.96 0.65
N ASN A 46 -21.20 -13.39 1.72
CA ASN A 46 -21.65 -14.53 2.51
C ASN A 46 -23.02 -14.27 3.14
N THR A 47 -23.25 -13.07 3.71
CA THR A 47 -24.56 -12.72 4.27
C THR A 47 -25.67 -12.67 3.22
N LEU A 48 -25.37 -12.21 2.00
CA LEU A 48 -26.35 -12.18 0.92
C LEU A 48 -26.71 -13.59 0.44
N ASN A 49 -25.72 -14.48 0.33
CA ASN A 49 -25.95 -15.87 -0.04
C ASN A 49 -26.83 -16.58 0.99
N THR A 50 -26.55 -16.40 2.30
CA THR A 50 -27.37 -17.00 3.37
C THR A 50 -28.81 -16.51 3.44
N LEU A 51 -29.11 -15.33 2.88
CA LEU A 51 -30.48 -14.78 2.85
C LEU A 51 -31.25 -15.17 1.58
N LYS A 52 -30.53 -15.67 0.57
CA LYS A 52 -31.10 -16.07 -0.72
C LYS A 52 -31.54 -17.55 -0.72
N ASP A 53 -30.93 -18.36 0.14
CA ASP A 53 -31.34 -19.73 0.46
C ASP A 53 -32.48 -19.75 1.49
#